data_AF-A0A942T8I4-F1
#
_entry.id   AF-A0A942T8I4-F1
#
_cell.length_a   1.000
_cell.length_b   1.000
_cell.length_c   1.000
_cell.angle_alpha   90.00
_cell.angle_beta   90.00
_cell.angle_gamma   90.00
#
_symmetry.space_group_name_H-M   'P 1'
#
loop_
_entity.id
_entity.type
_entity.pdbx_description
1 polymer ?
#
loop_
_entity_poly.entity_id
_entity_poly.type
_entity_poly.pdbx_seq_one_letter_code
_entity_poly.pdbx_strand_id
1 'polypeptide(L)'
;MGKHAAGVPADAPTTVADVRVVSGDPTPEELAAVIAVLQRQADEAAEQGRAEVTTSPRAGWDALARGLRRPLEHGPGAWSRSLR
;
A
#
# COMPACT_ATOMS: atom_id res chain seq x y z
N MET A 1 19.34 -12.49 8.27
CA MET A 1 18.27 -12.59 7.26
C MET A 1 17.68 -11.21 7.05
N GLY A 2 17.70 -10.73 5.81
CA GLY A 2 17.65 -9.32 5.44
C GLY A 2 16.34 -8.60 5.78
N LYS A 3 16.48 -7.46 6.47
CA LYS A 3 15.45 -6.42 6.60
C LYS A 3 15.38 -5.65 5.29
N HIS A 4 14.53 -6.05 4.36
CA HIS A 4 14.19 -5.23 3.19
C HIS A 4 13.19 -4.16 3.61
N ALA A 5 13.64 -3.20 4.41
CA ALA A 5 12.99 -1.90 4.52
C ALA A 5 13.93 -0.93 3.81
N ALA A 6 13.66 -0.64 2.55
CA ALA A 6 14.31 0.47 1.86
C ALA A 6 13.92 1.75 2.62
N GLY A 7 14.91 2.47 3.15
CA GLY A 7 14.70 3.79 3.71
C GLY A 7 14.25 4.71 2.59
N VAL A 8 13.04 5.26 2.70
CA VAL A 8 12.56 6.29 1.78
C VAL A 8 13.42 7.54 2.00
N PRO A 9 14.13 8.06 0.98
CA PRO A 9 14.85 9.32 1.12
C PRO A 9 13.84 10.45 1.34
N ALA A 10 14.00 11.19 2.44
CA ALA A 10 13.08 12.22 2.90
C ALA A 10 13.27 13.59 2.21
N ASP A 11 13.83 13.63 0.99
CA ASP A 11 14.08 14.89 0.29
C ASP A 11 14.03 14.71 -1.23
N ALA A 12 12.89 14.21 -1.73
CA ALA A 12 12.50 14.47 -3.11
C ALA A 12 11.63 15.74 -3.09
N PRO A 13 11.81 16.70 -4.03
CA PRO A 13 10.85 17.79 -4.13
C PRO A 13 9.48 17.15 -4.27
N THR A 14 8.53 17.55 -3.43
CA THR A 14 7.13 17.13 -3.52
C THR A 14 6.67 17.48 -4.93
N THR A 15 6.75 16.50 -5.83
CA THR A 15 6.12 16.57 -7.13
C THR A 15 4.66 16.78 -6.81
N VAL A 16 4.14 17.97 -7.15
CA VAL A 16 2.69 18.17 -7.31
C VAL A 16 2.14 16.87 -7.84
N ALA A 17 1.20 16.26 -7.09
CA ALA A 17 0.71 14.91 -7.35
C ALA A 17 0.71 14.63 -8.85
N ASP A 18 1.41 13.59 -9.31
CA ASP A 18 1.52 13.23 -10.73
C ASP A 18 0.12 12.81 -11.24
N VAL A 19 -0.75 13.79 -11.46
CA VAL A 19 -2.11 13.62 -11.94
C VAL A 19 -2.03 13.56 -13.46
N ARG A 20 -2.41 12.40 -14.00
CA ARG A 20 -2.47 12.16 -15.45
C ARG A 20 -3.92 12.03 -15.91
N VAL A 21 -4.32 12.87 -16.86
CA VAL A 21 -5.59 12.71 -17.57
C VAL A 21 -5.47 11.52 -18.52
N VAL A 22 -6.32 10.51 -18.34
CA VAL A 22 -6.32 9.29 -19.15
C VAL A 22 -7.38 9.32 -20.27
N SER A 23 -8.36 10.21 -20.18
CA SER A 23 -9.42 10.40 -21.18
C SER A 23 -10.01 11.81 -21.10
N GLY A 24 -10.48 12.34 -22.23
CA GLY A 24 -11.02 13.70 -22.34
C GLY A 24 -9.93 14.76 -22.58
N ASP A 25 -10.37 15.99 -22.80
CA ASP A 25 -9.50 17.17 -22.99
C ASP A 25 -10.03 18.30 -22.10
N PRO A 26 -9.80 18.23 -20.76
CA PRO A 26 -10.30 19.25 -19.85
C PRO A 26 -9.59 20.57 -20.12
N THR A 27 -10.31 21.66 -19.95
CA THR A 27 -9.70 22.99 -19.98
C THR A 27 -8.68 23.13 -18.84
N PRO A 28 -7.65 24.00 -18.98
CA PRO A 28 -6.68 24.24 -17.91
C PRO A 28 -7.34 24.63 -16.58
N GLU A 29 -8.42 25.40 -16.64
CA GLU A 29 -9.18 25.86 -15.49
C GLU A 29 -9.91 24.71 -14.78
N GLU A 30 -10.52 23.78 -15.53
CA GLU A 30 -11.17 22.60 -14.97
C GLU A 30 -10.16 21.66 -14.31
N LEU A 31 -9.00 21.44 -14.94
CA LEU A 31 -7.94 20.63 -14.36
C LEU A 31 -7.41 21.26 -13.06
N ALA A 32 -7.20 22.58 -13.04
CA ALA A 32 -6.77 23.30 -11.85
C ALA A 32 -7.79 23.20 -10.71
N ALA A 33 -9.09 23.30 -11.00
CA ALA A 33 -10.14 23.15 -10.00
C ALA A 33 -10.11 21.76 -9.34
N VAL A 34 -9.95 20.70 -10.14
CA VAL A 34 -9.84 19.33 -9.62
C VAL A 34 -8.58 19.16 -8.77
N ILE A 35 -7.44 19.66 -9.24
CA ILE A 35 -6.18 19.60 -8.49
C ILE A 35 -6.32 20.31 -7.13
N ALA A 36 -6.95 21.47 -7.07
CA ALA A 36 -7.17 22.21 -5.83
C ALA A 36 -8.01 21.41 -4.82
N VAL A 37 -9.05 20.71 -5.27
CA VAL A 37 -9.86 19.83 -4.41
C VAL A 37 -9.02 18.66 -3.90
N LEU A 38 -8.24 18.01 -4.75
CA LEU A 38 -7.38 16.90 -4.37
C LEU A 38 -6.30 17.33 -3.35
N GLN A 39 -5.70 18.51 -3.55
CA GLN A 39 -4.74 19.08 -2.60
C GLN A 39 -5.39 19.33 -1.24
N ARG A 40 -6.57 19.95 -1.21
CA ARG A 40 -7.32 20.16 0.04
C ARG A 40 -7.61 18.86 0.77
N GLN A 41 -8.04 17.82 0.06
CA GLN A 41 -8.29 16.51 0.67
C GLN A 41 -7.01 15.84 1.18
N ALA A 42 -5.89 16.01 0.47
CA ALA A 42 -4.60 15.50 0.91
C ALA A 42 -4.11 16.21 2.18
N ASP A 43 -4.30 17.53 2.27
CA ASP A 43 -3.96 18.32 3.46
C ASP A 43 -4.83 17.89 4.65
N GLU A 44 -6.15 17.74 4.46
CA GLU A 44 -7.05 17.25 5.51
C GLU A 44 -6.67 15.85 6.00
N ALA A 45 -6.30 14.94 5.09
CA ALA A 45 -5.83 13.60 5.45
C ALA A 45 -4.47 13.64 6.20
N ALA A 46 -3.60 14.59 5.85
CA ALA A 46 -2.33 14.79 6.54
C ALA A 46 -2.55 15.32 7.97
N GLU A 47 -3.48 16.26 8.15
CA GLU A 47 -3.87 16.83 9.45
C GLU A 47 -4.52 15.80 10.38
N GLN A 48 -5.40 14.95 9.83
CA GLN A 48 -6.00 13.83 10.57
C GLN A 48 -4.96 12.82 11.05
N GLY A 49 -3.76 12.84 10.45
CA GLY A 49 -2.70 11.90 10.73
C GLY A 49 -3.01 10.50 10.21
N ARG A 50 -2.01 9.61 10.24
CA ARG A 50 -2.25 8.20 9.94
C ARG A 50 -3.05 7.59 11.07
N ALA A 51 -4.24 7.06 10.75
CA ALA A 51 -4.99 6.25 11.68
C ALA A 51 -4.08 5.15 12.24
N GLU A 52 -4.07 5.01 13.56
CA GLU A 52 -3.33 3.94 14.21
C GLU A 52 -3.90 2.60 13.74
N VAL A 53 -3.05 1.78 13.13
CA VAL A 53 -3.44 0.44 12.68
C VAL A 53 -3.53 -0.43 13.92
N THR A 54 -4.71 -0.46 14.54
CA THR A 54 -4.98 -1.24 15.76
C THR A 54 -4.99 -2.74 15.50
N THR A 55 -5.26 -3.13 14.25
CA THR A 55 -5.41 -4.51 13.83
C THR A 55 -4.54 -4.76 12.60
N SER A 56 -3.74 -5.82 12.65
CA SER A 56 -2.95 -6.27 11.50
C SER A 56 -3.85 -6.44 10.26
N PRO A 57 -3.45 -5.95 9.07
CA PRO A 57 -4.18 -6.19 7.82
C PRO A 57 -4.45 -7.67 7.52
N ARG A 58 -3.68 -8.58 8.15
CA ARG A 58 -3.84 -10.03 8.02
C ARG A 58 -4.83 -10.65 9.00
N ALA A 59 -5.30 -9.93 10.02
CA ALA A 59 -6.09 -10.51 11.11
C ALA A 59 -7.36 -11.24 10.62
N GLY A 60 -8.02 -10.72 9.58
CA GLY A 60 -9.17 -11.39 8.95
C GLY A 60 -8.78 -12.70 8.26
N TRP A 61 -7.66 -12.70 7.53
CA TRP A 61 -7.12 -13.90 6.88
C TRP A 61 -6.65 -14.94 7.90
N ASP A 62 -5.97 -14.50 8.97
CA ASP A 62 -5.51 -15.36 10.06
C ASP A 62 -6.70 -15.99 10.80
N ALA A 63 -7.80 -15.24 10.96
CA ALA A 63 -9.01 -15.74 11.58
C ALA A 63 -9.67 -16.87 10.77
N LEU A 64 -9.71 -16.72 9.45
CA LEU A 64 -10.25 -17.73 8.53
C LEU A 64 -9.33 -18.95 8.41
N ALA A 65 -8.01 -18.77 8.55
CA ALA A 65 -7.04 -19.85 8.43
C ALA A 65 -7.10 -20.89 9.56
N ARG A 66 -7.77 -20.61 10.69
CA ARG A 66 -7.81 -21.50 11.87
C ARG A 66 -8.47 -22.86 11.62
N GLY A 67 -9.39 -22.94 10.66
CA GLY A 67 -10.04 -24.19 10.25
C GLY A 67 -9.36 -24.88 9.07
N LEU A 68 -8.34 -24.25 8.48
CA LEU A 68 -7.64 -24.78 7.32
C LEU A 68 -6.44 -25.61 7.75
N ARG A 69 -5.99 -26.50 6.86
CA ARG A 69 -4.76 -27.29 7.06
C ARG A 69 -3.59 -26.33 7.31
N ARG A 70 -2.74 -26.66 8.30
CA ARG A 70 -1.50 -25.91 8.55
C ARG A 70 -0.63 -25.85 7.28
N PRO A 71 0.01 -24.71 6.99
CA PRO A 71 1.03 -24.63 5.95
C PRO A 71 2.06 -25.75 6.10
N LEU A 72 2.57 -26.25 4.98
CA LEU A 72 3.67 -27.20 4.99
C LEU A 72 4.92 -26.51 5.56
N GLU A 73 5.56 -27.15 6.54
CA GLU A 73 6.83 -26.68 7.09
C GLU A 73 7.87 -26.54 5.96
N HIS A 74 8.33 -25.32 5.72
CA HIS A 74 9.40 -25.06 4.77
C HIS A 74 10.75 -25.43 5.41
N GLY A 75 11.63 -26.07 4.65
CA GLY A 75 12.97 -26.38 5.14
C GLY A 75 13.81 -27.21 4.16
N PRO A 76 15.13 -27.34 4.43
CA PRO A 76 16.01 -28.16 3.62
C PRO A 76 15.47 -29.58 3.45
N GLY A 77 15.36 -30.01 2.19
CA GLY A 77 14.82 -31.32 1.83
C GLY A 77 13.31 -31.46 1.96
N ALA A 78 12.52 -30.41 2.21
CA ALA A 78 11.05 -30.53 2.24
C ALA A 78 10.48 -30.99 0.89
N TRP A 79 11.03 -30.47 -0.22
CA TRP A 79 10.66 -30.85 -1.59
C TRP A 79 11.04 -32.29 -1.94
N SER A 80 12.17 -32.81 -1.47
CA SER A 80 12.56 -34.20 -1.76
C SER A 80 11.69 -35.21 -1.02
N ARG A 81 11.10 -34.82 0.12
CA ARG A 81 10.16 -35.66 0.89
C ARG A 81 8.78 -35.78 0.25
N SER A 82 8.37 -34.83 -0.61
CA SER A 82 7.08 -34.90 -1.32
C SER A 82 7.11 -35.76 -2.58
N LEU A 83 8.30 -36.21 -2.99
CA LEU A 83 8.51 -37.06 -4.17
C LEU A 83 8.63 -38.56 -3.83
N ARG A 84 8.41 -38.93 -2.56
CA ARG A 84 8.32 -40.32 -2.08
C ARG A 84 6.89 -40.61 -1.66
#